data_AF-A0A1H9RRD2-F1
#
_entry.id   AF-A0A1H9RRD2-F1
#
_cell.length_a   1.000
_cell.length_b   1.000
_cell.length_c   1.000
_cell.angle_alpha   90.00
_cell.angle_beta   90.00
_cell.angle_gamma   90.00
#
_symmetry.space_group_name_H-M   'P 1'
#
loop_
_entity.id
_entity.type
_entity.pdbx_description
1 polymer ?
#
loop_
_entity_poly.entity_id
_entity_poly.type
_entity_poly.pdbx_seq_one_letter_code
_entity_poly.pdbx_strand_id
1 'polypeptide(L)'
;MNPLFDWMKNISGSLIDQTIYPGSGSQDPKKIAYLRHLKKEIRQRKTLDVPFDDLHITVVDIETTGFYPLKGDQILSIGAQKIRNNRPLENETFYTLIQHDRPLSEEIQQLTGLSERELQSAPEKKHALHSFYSFTKEETLAAHHAAHEKAFLQQATWSVYKTGFPHRIVDTVLLTSLISDLKQLKDLEDCCRFFQIPLNGRHHALEDAKMAASLWCCSVERLKKDGFRSLSDVYRYIASFQR
;
A
#
# COMPACT_ATOMS: atom_id res chain seq x y z
N MET A 1 -18.14 3.64 -33.10
CA MET A 1 -18.72 2.88 -31.97
C MET A 1 -18.07 1.51 -31.96
N ASN A 2 -17.43 1.12 -30.85
CA ASN A 2 -16.54 -0.04 -30.79
C ASN A 2 -17.32 -1.28 -30.30
N PRO A 3 -17.56 -2.31 -31.15
CA PRO A 3 -18.38 -3.48 -30.81
C PRO A 3 -17.87 -4.29 -29.61
N LEU A 4 -16.57 -4.16 -29.30
CA LEU A 4 -15.94 -4.80 -28.15
C LEU A 4 -16.45 -4.25 -26.81
N PHE A 5 -16.79 -2.96 -26.77
CA PHE A 5 -17.24 -2.28 -25.56
C PHE A 5 -18.68 -2.65 -25.18
N ASP A 6 -19.54 -2.88 -26.18
CA ASP A 6 -20.93 -3.31 -25.95
C ASP A 6 -21.00 -4.79 -25.56
N TRP A 7 -20.08 -5.62 -26.07
CA TRP A 7 -19.93 -7.01 -25.63
C TRP A 7 -19.49 -7.11 -24.16
N MET A 8 -18.55 -6.26 -23.71
CA MET A 8 -18.06 -6.27 -22.32
C MET A 8 -19.11 -5.79 -21.29
N LYS A 9 -20.06 -4.92 -21.69
CA LYS A 9 -21.15 -4.47 -20.80
C LYS A 9 -22.21 -5.54 -20.54
N ASN A 10 -22.41 -6.46 -21.48
CA ASN A 10 -23.42 -7.52 -21.36
C ASN A 10 -22.95 -8.73 -20.54
N ILE A 11 -21.67 -8.82 -20.18
CA ILE A 11 -21.15 -9.87 -19.29
C ILE A 11 -21.20 -9.35 -17.85
N SER A 12 -22.41 -9.18 -17.33
CA SER A 12 -22.62 -8.98 -15.90
C SER A 12 -22.69 -10.33 -15.19
N GLY A 13 -21.91 -10.44 -14.10
CA GLY A 13 -22.18 -11.29 -12.94
C GLY A 13 -22.00 -12.81 -13.04
N SER A 14 -22.51 -13.50 -14.06
CA SER A 14 -22.70 -14.97 -13.98
C SER A 14 -21.78 -15.83 -14.87
N LEU A 15 -21.29 -15.29 -16.00
CA LEU A 15 -20.49 -16.06 -16.97
C LEU A 15 -19.03 -16.29 -16.55
N ILE A 16 -18.48 -15.46 -15.66
CA ILE A 16 -17.09 -15.60 -15.19
C ILE A 16 -16.94 -16.77 -14.23
N ASP A 17 -17.99 -17.12 -13.48
CA ASP A 17 -17.99 -18.29 -12.60
C ASP A 17 -18.18 -19.60 -13.38
N GLN A 18 -18.99 -19.58 -14.46
CA GLN A 18 -19.24 -20.77 -15.29
C GLN A 18 -18.09 -21.10 -16.25
N THR A 19 -17.16 -20.18 -16.53
CA THR A 19 -15.99 -20.46 -17.39
C THR A 19 -14.83 -21.14 -16.67
N ILE A 20 -14.96 -21.49 -15.38
CA ILE A 20 -13.90 -22.17 -14.61
C ILE A 20 -14.01 -23.70 -14.67
N TYR A 21 -15.09 -24.26 -15.24
CA TYR A 21 -15.16 -25.68 -15.59
C TYR A 21 -15.63 -25.95 -17.03
N PRO A 22 -14.84 -25.62 -18.06
CA PRO A 22 -14.86 -26.37 -19.30
C PRO A 22 -13.84 -27.52 -19.17
N GLY A 23 -14.31 -28.74 -19.44
CA GLY A 23 -13.48 -29.93 -19.44
C GLY A 23 -12.21 -29.79 -20.28
N SER A 24 -11.17 -30.52 -19.87
CA SER A 24 -9.99 -30.92 -20.65
C SER A 24 -9.52 -29.95 -21.77
N GLY A 25 -8.56 -29.08 -21.46
CA GLY A 25 -7.86 -28.32 -22.50
C GLY A 25 -6.78 -27.41 -21.93
N SER A 26 -5.52 -27.87 -21.98
CA SER A 26 -4.27 -27.14 -21.75
C SER A 26 -4.34 -25.83 -20.93
N GLN A 27 -3.95 -25.92 -19.66
CA GLN A 27 -3.65 -24.76 -18.81
C GLN A 27 -2.35 -24.08 -19.28
N ASP A 28 -2.43 -23.30 -20.37
CA ASP A 28 -1.31 -22.47 -20.83
C ASP A 28 -0.92 -21.46 -19.72
N PRO A 29 0.29 -21.58 -19.14
CA PRO A 29 0.72 -20.69 -18.06
C PRO A 29 0.68 -19.21 -18.44
N LYS A 30 0.90 -18.87 -19.72
CA LYS A 30 0.84 -17.49 -20.22
C LYS A 30 -0.59 -16.96 -20.21
N LYS A 31 -1.57 -17.78 -20.62
CA LYS A 31 -3.00 -17.41 -20.56
C LYS A 31 -3.46 -17.23 -19.11
N ILE A 32 -3.05 -18.12 -18.20
CA ILE A 32 -3.37 -18.00 -16.77
C ILE A 32 -2.79 -16.70 -16.19
N ALA A 33 -1.53 -16.39 -16.48
CA ALA A 33 -0.88 -15.16 -16.04
C ALA A 33 -1.60 -13.91 -16.58
N TYR A 34 -1.99 -13.91 -17.86
CA TYR A 34 -2.76 -12.83 -18.49
C TYR A 34 -4.13 -12.64 -17.84
N LEU A 35 -4.89 -13.71 -17.61
CA LEU A 35 -6.19 -13.65 -16.92
C LEU A 35 -6.07 -13.14 -15.49
N ARG A 36 -5.02 -13.56 -14.75
CA ARG A 36 -4.73 -13.01 -13.40
C ARG A 36 -4.43 -11.52 -13.45
N HIS A 37 -3.65 -11.08 -14.42
CA HIS A 37 -3.34 -9.66 -14.62
C HIS A 37 -4.62 -8.85 -14.91
N LEU A 38 -5.49 -9.32 -15.81
CA LEU A 38 -6.77 -8.66 -16.10
C LEU A 38 -7.69 -8.60 -14.88
N LYS A 39 -7.83 -9.71 -14.12
CA LYS A 39 -8.61 -9.72 -12.88
C LYS A 39 -8.09 -8.70 -11.86
N LYS A 40 -6.76 -8.60 -11.72
CA LYS A 40 -6.10 -7.60 -10.87
C LYS A 40 -6.43 -6.18 -11.31
N GLU A 41 -6.29 -5.86 -12.60
CA GLU A 41 -6.60 -4.54 -13.15
C GLU A 41 -8.08 -4.15 -12.93
N ILE A 42 -9.01 -5.08 -13.20
CA ILE A 42 -10.44 -4.85 -12.99
C ILE A 42 -10.74 -4.58 -11.52
N ARG A 43 -10.21 -5.40 -10.59
CA ARG A 43 -10.40 -5.21 -9.15
C ARG A 43 -9.84 -3.87 -8.71
N GLN A 44 -8.63 -3.56 -9.16
CA GLN A 44 -7.97 -2.30 -8.87
C GLN A 44 -8.79 -1.09 -9.38
N ARG A 45 -9.42 -1.17 -10.55
CA ARG A 45 -10.32 -0.09 -10.99
C ARG A 45 -11.53 0.02 -10.07
N LYS A 46 -12.16 -1.11 -9.72
CA LYS A 46 -13.30 -1.13 -8.80
C LYS A 46 -13.00 -0.45 -7.47
N THR A 47 -11.81 -0.63 -6.88
CA THR A 47 -11.47 0.01 -5.60
C THR A 47 -11.37 1.54 -5.67
N LEU A 48 -11.20 2.14 -6.85
CA LEU A 48 -11.11 3.60 -6.96
C LEU A 48 -12.46 4.28 -6.78
N ASP A 49 -13.54 3.63 -7.22
CA ASP A 49 -14.90 4.17 -7.14
C ASP A 49 -15.63 3.78 -5.84
N VAL A 50 -15.01 2.94 -5.00
CA VAL A 50 -15.54 2.61 -3.66
C VAL A 50 -15.57 3.88 -2.81
N PRO A 51 -16.71 4.22 -2.18
CA PRO A 51 -16.79 5.33 -1.24
C PRO A 51 -15.75 5.19 -0.12
N PHE A 52 -15.17 6.29 0.35
CA PHE A 52 -14.16 6.25 1.42
C PHE A 52 -14.65 5.54 2.69
N ASP A 53 -15.95 5.62 2.99
CA ASP A 53 -16.57 4.96 4.14
C ASP A 53 -16.69 3.44 3.99
N ASP A 54 -16.56 2.90 2.78
CA ASP A 54 -16.58 1.46 2.51
C ASP A 54 -15.18 0.95 2.08
N LEU A 55 -14.22 1.85 1.95
CA LEU A 55 -12.90 1.54 1.38
C LEU A 55 -12.00 0.88 2.43
N HIS A 56 -11.68 -0.39 2.20
CA HIS A 56 -10.73 -1.14 3.01
C HIS A 56 -9.29 -0.85 2.59
N ILE A 57 -8.50 -0.34 3.55
CA ILE A 57 -7.10 0.03 3.32
C ILE A 57 -6.22 -0.60 4.39
N THR A 58 -5.00 -0.94 4.01
CA THR A 58 -3.91 -1.17 4.96
C THR A 58 -2.83 -0.11 4.75
N VAL A 59 -2.57 0.71 5.76
CA VAL A 59 -1.44 1.65 5.72
C VAL A 59 -0.17 0.89 6.08
N VAL A 60 0.91 1.12 5.33
CA VAL A 60 2.20 0.45 5.50
C VAL A 60 3.31 1.49 5.60
N ASP A 61 4.30 1.18 6.41
CA ASP A 61 5.56 1.89 6.52
C ASP A 61 6.70 0.87 6.67
N ILE A 62 7.92 1.24 6.26
CA ILE A 62 9.09 0.37 6.30
C ILE A 62 10.31 1.11 6.82
N GLU A 63 11.13 0.43 7.62
CA GLU A 63 12.49 0.87 7.89
C GLU A 63 13.45 0.16 6.93
N THR A 64 14.46 0.87 6.44
CA THR A 64 15.37 0.36 5.41
C THR A 64 16.82 0.73 5.71
N THR A 65 17.75 0.04 5.05
CA THR A 65 19.19 0.35 5.17
C THR A 65 19.62 1.60 4.37
N GLY A 66 18.71 2.25 3.65
CA GLY A 66 19.00 3.31 2.68
C GLY A 66 17.85 3.54 1.71
N PHE A 67 18.08 4.22 0.58
CA PHE A 67 17.01 4.67 -0.31
C PHE A 67 16.92 3.92 -1.65
N TYR A 68 17.87 3.04 -1.95
CA TYR A 68 18.07 2.48 -3.28
C TYR A 68 17.99 0.95 -3.29
N PRO A 69 16.78 0.37 -3.38
CA PRO A 69 16.60 -1.09 -3.32
C PRO A 69 17.27 -1.83 -4.49
N LEU A 70 17.41 -1.16 -5.64
CA LEU A 70 18.13 -1.71 -6.80
C LEU A 70 19.66 -1.68 -6.65
N LYS A 71 20.19 -0.90 -5.70
CA LYS A 71 21.62 -0.82 -5.38
C LYS A 71 22.02 -1.68 -4.18
N GLY A 72 21.08 -2.44 -3.62
CA GLY A 72 21.35 -3.42 -2.57
C GLY A 72 20.88 -3.03 -1.19
N ASP A 73 20.22 -1.87 -1.03
CA ASP A 73 19.53 -1.51 0.22
C ASP A 73 18.39 -2.48 0.50
N GLN A 74 18.16 -2.76 1.78
CA GLN A 74 17.24 -3.79 2.24
C GLN A 74 16.21 -3.24 3.21
N ILE A 75 15.06 -3.91 3.27
CA ILE A 75 14.04 -3.65 4.30
C ILE A 75 14.51 -4.29 5.61
N LEU A 76 14.45 -3.54 6.70
CA LEU A 76 14.78 -3.95 8.06
C LEU A 76 13.53 -4.29 8.88
N SER A 77 12.45 -3.54 8.68
CA SER A 77 11.16 -3.83 9.32
C SER A 77 9.98 -3.41 8.44
N ILE A 78 8.82 -4.01 8.68
CA ILE A 78 7.56 -3.65 8.04
C ILE A 78 6.52 -3.45 9.13
N GLY A 79 5.89 -2.29 9.14
CA GLY A 79 4.75 -1.98 10.00
C GLY A 79 3.49 -1.74 9.16
N ALA A 80 2.34 -2.16 9.65
CA ALA A 80 1.09 -1.91 8.97
C ALA A 80 -0.12 -1.79 9.92
N GLN A 81 -1.08 -0.97 9.52
CA GLN A 81 -2.31 -0.67 10.25
C GLN A 81 -3.51 -0.73 9.31
N LYS A 82 -4.50 -1.56 9.61
CA LYS A 82 -5.75 -1.61 8.83
C LYS A 82 -6.69 -0.48 9.18
N ILE A 83 -7.39 -0.01 8.15
CA ILE A 83 -8.47 0.97 8.22
C ILE A 83 -9.74 0.34 7.65
N ARG A 84 -10.84 0.51 8.37
CA ARG A 84 -12.21 0.19 7.94
C ARG A 84 -13.11 1.35 8.30
N ASN A 85 -14.06 1.67 7.42
CA ASN A 85 -15.02 2.76 7.65
C ASN A 85 -14.34 4.07 8.05
N ASN A 86 -13.23 4.38 7.37
CA ASN A 86 -12.35 5.51 7.66
C ASN A 86 -11.89 5.61 9.13
N ARG A 87 -11.67 4.46 9.79
CA ARG A 87 -11.16 4.36 11.17
C ARG A 87 -10.05 3.31 11.26
N PRO A 88 -8.93 3.61 11.95
CA PRO A 88 -7.93 2.61 12.27
C PRO A 88 -8.52 1.52 13.17
N LEU A 89 -8.17 0.26 12.91
CA LEU A 89 -8.56 -0.88 13.73
C LEU A 89 -7.40 -1.28 14.64
N GLU A 90 -7.44 -0.92 15.93
CA GLU A 90 -6.34 -1.13 16.88
C GLU A 90 -5.85 -2.60 16.94
N ASN A 91 -6.78 -3.56 16.84
CA ASN A 91 -6.48 -5.00 16.89
C ASN A 91 -6.05 -5.59 15.53
N GLU A 92 -6.04 -4.79 14.47
CA GLU A 92 -5.59 -5.21 13.13
C GLU A 92 -4.33 -4.45 12.72
N THR A 93 -3.26 -4.72 13.46
CA THR A 93 -1.90 -4.26 13.20
C THR A 93 -0.99 -5.40 12.80
N PHE A 94 0.09 -5.08 12.11
CA PHE A 94 1.14 -6.02 11.74
C PHE A 94 2.50 -5.36 11.92
N TYR A 95 3.43 -6.11 12.51
CA TYR A 95 4.83 -5.69 12.61
C TYR A 95 5.73 -6.91 12.47
N THR A 96 6.80 -6.77 11.69
CA THR A 96 7.86 -7.77 11.62
C THR A 96 9.19 -7.10 11.36
N LEU A 97 10.23 -7.60 12.01
CA LEU A 97 11.61 -7.39 11.56
C LEU A 97 11.91 -8.31 10.38
N ILE A 98 12.97 -8.00 9.65
CA ILE A 98 13.51 -8.81 8.56
C ILE A 98 14.97 -9.06 8.82
N GLN A 99 15.39 -10.31 8.62
CA GLN A 99 16.77 -10.70 8.83
C GLN A 99 17.75 -9.87 8.01
N HIS A 100 18.78 -9.34 8.68
CA HIS A 100 19.87 -8.61 8.07
C HIS A 100 21.21 -9.01 8.69
N ASP A 101 22.12 -9.53 7.87
CA ASP A 101 23.40 -10.11 8.33
C ASP A 101 24.60 -9.17 8.15
N ARG A 102 24.37 -7.92 7.71
CA ARG A 102 25.43 -6.92 7.53
C ARG A 102 25.38 -5.88 8.65
N PRO A 103 26.53 -5.28 9.01
CA PRO A 103 26.53 -4.18 9.97
C PRO A 103 25.67 -3.01 9.48
N LEU A 104 24.92 -2.41 10.39
CA LEU A 104 24.18 -1.17 10.11
C LEU A 104 25.09 0.04 10.33
N SER A 105 24.87 1.12 9.58
CA SER A 105 25.51 2.40 9.91
C SER A 105 25.00 2.91 11.26
N GLU A 106 25.85 3.64 11.99
CA GLU A 106 25.47 4.27 13.27
C GLU A 106 24.24 5.16 13.13
N GLU A 107 24.13 5.88 12.00
CA GLU A 107 22.98 6.74 11.70
C GLU A 107 21.66 5.94 11.67
N ILE A 108 21.64 4.78 11.02
CA ILE A 108 20.42 3.95 10.92
C ILE A 108 20.07 3.33 12.27
N GLN A 109 21.07 2.89 13.03
CA GLN A 109 20.84 2.36 14.38
C GLN A 109 20.29 3.44 15.32
N GLN A 110 20.81 4.67 15.26
CA GLN A 110 20.32 5.80 16.05
C GLN A 110 18.93 6.24 15.61
N LEU A 111 18.66 6.24 14.30
CA LEU A 111 17.38 6.65 13.75
C LEU A 111 16.27 5.67 14.13
N THR A 112 16.49 4.38 13.87
CA THR A 112 15.44 3.34 13.98
C THR A 112 15.40 2.64 15.33
N GLY A 113 16.48 2.74 16.12
CA GLY A 113 16.66 2.00 17.37
C GLY A 113 16.88 0.50 17.19
N LEU A 114 16.97 -0.01 15.95
CA LEU A 114 17.15 -1.43 15.67
C LEU A 114 18.58 -1.88 15.95
N SER A 115 18.73 -2.94 16.75
CA SER A 115 20.04 -3.56 16.98
C SER A 115 20.35 -4.65 15.94
N GLU A 116 21.63 -4.81 15.63
CA GLU A 116 22.10 -5.89 14.75
C GLU A 116 21.71 -7.27 15.30
N ARG A 117 21.69 -7.44 16.62
CA ARG A 117 21.31 -8.70 17.28
C ARG A 117 19.85 -9.05 17.03
N GLU A 118 18.94 -8.07 17.13
CA GLU A 118 17.53 -8.28 16.82
C GLU A 118 17.35 -8.68 15.36
N LEU A 119 18.03 -7.99 14.45
CA LEU A 119 17.96 -8.25 13.01
C LEU A 119 18.57 -9.60 12.62
N GLN A 120 19.67 -10.04 13.23
CA GLN A 120 20.23 -11.37 12.98
C GLN A 120 19.29 -12.49 13.41
N SER A 121 18.49 -12.25 14.45
CA SER A 121 17.49 -13.22 14.95
C SER A 121 16.11 -13.09 14.29
N ALA A 122 15.92 -12.07 13.45
CA ALA A 122 14.64 -11.78 12.81
C ALA A 122 14.27 -12.84 11.75
N PRO A 123 12.99 -12.95 11.36
CA PRO A 123 12.58 -13.86 10.31
C PRO A 123 13.27 -13.56 8.97
N GLU A 124 13.62 -14.60 8.24
CA GLU A 124 14.07 -14.46 6.85
C GLU A 124 13.07 -13.65 6.03
N LYS A 125 13.58 -12.84 5.10
CA LYS A 125 12.78 -12.00 4.18
C LYS A 125 11.60 -12.73 3.55
N LYS A 126 11.75 -14.01 3.18
CA LYS A 126 10.66 -14.81 2.61
C LYS A 126 9.50 -14.99 3.60
N HIS A 127 9.78 -15.32 4.86
CA HIS A 127 8.77 -15.51 5.90
C HIS A 127 8.11 -14.18 6.29
N ALA A 128 8.89 -13.11 6.42
CA ALA A 128 8.37 -11.77 6.69
C ALA A 128 7.40 -11.30 5.59
N LEU A 129 7.80 -11.41 4.32
CA LEU A 129 6.93 -11.06 3.18
C LEU A 129 5.69 -11.95 3.10
N HIS A 130 5.82 -13.25 3.38
CA HIS A 130 4.67 -14.15 3.38
C HIS A 130 3.64 -13.74 4.44
N SER A 131 4.10 -13.41 5.64
CA SER A 131 3.26 -12.96 6.75
C SER A 131 2.61 -11.61 6.43
N PHE A 132 3.38 -10.68 5.86
CA PHE A 132 2.86 -9.38 5.40
C PHE A 132 1.77 -9.54 4.34
N TYR A 133 1.99 -10.35 3.31
CA TYR A 133 0.97 -10.59 2.28
C TYR A 133 -0.25 -11.35 2.78
N SER A 134 -0.08 -12.22 3.77
CA SER A 134 -1.21 -12.89 4.42
C SER A 134 -2.06 -11.90 5.24
N PHE A 135 -1.41 -10.92 5.86
CA PHE A 135 -2.09 -9.85 6.59
C PHE A 135 -2.84 -8.88 5.66
N THR A 136 -2.16 -8.37 4.62
CA THR A 136 -2.72 -7.37 3.68
C THR A 136 -3.68 -7.97 2.65
N LYS A 137 -3.54 -9.27 2.35
CA LYS A 137 -4.36 -10.01 1.38
C LYS A 137 -4.40 -9.32 0.02
N GLU A 138 -5.55 -8.76 -0.34
CA GLU A 138 -5.81 -8.13 -1.63
C GLU A 138 -6.14 -6.63 -1.49
N GLU A 139 -6.00 -6.08 -0.29
CA GLU A 139 -6.38 -4.72 0.06
C GLU A 139 -5.52 -3.70 -0.67
N THR A 140 -6.10 -2.52 -0.88
CA THR A 140 -5.34 -1.33 -1.31
C THR A 140 -4.42 -0.92 -0.17
N LEU A 141 -3.15 -0.70 -0.48
CA LEU A 141 -2.20 -0.17 0.49
C LEU A 141 -2.21 1.35 0.44
N ALA A 142 -1.80 1.98 1.53
CA ALA A 142 -1.42 3.38 1.55
C ALA A 142 -0.09 3.55 2.29
N ALA A 143 0.68 4.56 1.94
CA ALA A 143 1.92 4.93 2.62
C ALA A 143 2.16 6.43 2.47
N HIS A 144 2.95 7.01 3.36
CA HIS A 144 3.37 8.40 3.25
C HIS A 144 4.65 8.45 2.44
N HIS A 145 4.65 9.12 1.27
CA HIS A 145 5.71 9.00 0.27
C HIS A 145 5.83 7.59 -0.36
N ALA A 146 4.68 7.02 -0.72
CA ALA A 146 4.50 5.64 -1.19
C ALA A 146 5.46 5.14 -2.29
N ALA A 147 6.17 6.02 -3.00
CA ALA A 147 7.18 5.63 -3.97
C ALA A 147 8.33 4.83 -3.32
N HIS A 148 8.72 5.18 -2.08
CA HIS A 148 9.76 4.48 -1.33
C HIS A 148 9.33 3.05 -0.99
N GLU A 149 8.20 2.89 -0.30
CA GLU A 149 7.64 1.58 0.11
C GLU A 149 7.41 0.70 -1.12
N LYS A 150 6.84 1.29 -2.19
CA LYS A 150 6.57 0.56 -3.43
C LYS A 150 7.84 0.00 -4.04
N ALA A 151 8.90 0.80 -4.15
CA ALA A 151 10.16 0.37 -4.77
C ALA A 151 10.80 -0.78 -3.98
N PHE A 152 10.84 -0.66 -2.65
CA PHE A 152 11.39 -1.68 -1.77
C PHE A 152 10.55 -2.97 -1.76
N LEU A 153 9.23 -2.87 -1.58
CA LEU A 153 8.34 -4.04 -1.59
C LEU A 153 8.34 -4.72 -2.97
N GLN A 154 8.41 -3.97 -4.07
CA GLN A 154 8.51 -4.53 -5.41
C GLN A 154 9.81 -5.31 -5.60
N GLN A 155 10.94 -4.74 -5.19
CA GLN A 155 12.24 -5.42 -5.27
C GLN A 155 12.28 -6.65 -4.35
N ALA A 156 11.78 -6.53 -3.12
CA ALA A 156 11.72 -7.63 -2.16
C ALA A 156 10.86 -8.79 -2.70
N THR A 157 9.67 -8.48 -3.23
CA THR A 157 8.77 -9.44 -3.89
C THR A 157 9.44 -10.14 -5.06
N TRP A 158 10.05 -9.38 -5.95
CA TRP A 158 10.74 -9.93 -7.11
C TRP A 158 11.89 -10.85 -6.67
N SER A 159 12.65 -10.44 -5.65
CA SER A 159 13.78 -11.24 -5.16
C SER A 159 13.36 -12.62 -4.64
N VAL A 160 12.23 -12.70 -3.94
CA VAL A 160 11.73 -13.92 -3.28
C VAL A 160 10.84 -14.76 -4.19
N TYR A 161 9.86 -14.13 -4.84
CA TYR A 161 8.79 -14.83 -5.56
C TYR A 161 8.94 -14.81 -7.09
N LYS A 162 9.84 -13.98 -7.63
CA LYS A 162 9.99 -13.74 -9.07
C LYS A 162 8.69 -13.29 -9.74
N THR A 163 7.88 -12.53 -9.00
CA THR A 163 6.61 -11.94 -9.48
C THR A 163 6.55 -10.45 -9.20
N GLY A 164 5.69 -9.74 -9.93
CA GLY A 164 5.43 -8.33 -9.69
C GLY A 164 4.72 -8.07 -8.36
N PHE A 165 4.87 -6.86 -7.83
CA PHE A 165 4.20 -6.41 -6.61
C PHE A 165 2.66 -6.47 -6.78
N PRO A 166 1.93 -7.19 -5.90
CA PRO A 166 0.52 -7.48 -6.15
C PRO A 166 -0.44 -6.35 -5.78
N HIS A 167 0.00 -5.33 -5.04
CA HIS A 167 -0.89 -4.29 -4.51
C HIS A 167 -0.86 -2.99 -5.33
N ARG A 168 -1.97 -2.25 -5.26
CA ARG A 168 -1.92 -0.79 -5.42
C ARG A 168 -1.47 -0.20 -4.11
N ILE A 169 -0.67 0.86 -4.18
CA ILE A 169 -0.34 1.71 -3.05
C ILE A 169 -0.70 3.15 -3.37
N VAL A 170 -1.40 3.81 -2.44
CA VAL A 170 -1.81 5.21 -2.54
C VAL A 170 -0.89 6.05 -1.67
N ASP A 171 -0.37 7.14 -2.21
CA ASP A 171 0.42 8.09 -1.43
C ASP A 171 -0.52 8.98 -0.60
N THR A 172 -0.34 9.03 0.71
CA THR A 172 -1.15 9.91 1.56
C THR A 172 -0.91 11.40 1.26
N VAL A 173 0.25 11.76 0.69
CA VAL A 173 0.53 13.13 0.21
C VAL A 173 -0.42 13.54 -0.92
N LEU A 174 -0.95 12.57 -1.66
CA LEU A 174 -2.00 12.83 -2.66
C LEU A 174 -3.23 13.47 -2.01
N LEU A 175 -3.61 13.02 -0.81
CA LEU A 175 -4.77 13.53 -0.09
C LEU A 175 -4.45 14.84 0.61
N THR A 176 -3.32 14.91 1.32
CA THR A 176 -2.95 16.12 2.07
C THR A 176 -2.70 17.31 1.15
N SER A 177 -2.13 17.10 -0.04
CA SER A 177 -1.87 18.18 -1.01
C SER A 177 -3.14 18.85 -1.57
N LEU A 178 -4.30 18.20 -1.45
CA LEU A 178 -5.60 18.76 -1.82
C LEU A 178 -6.21 19.63 -0.71
N ILE A 179 -5.68 19.55 0.51
CA ILE A 179 -6.12 20.34 1.65
C ILE A 179 -5.27 21.61 1.66
N SER A 180 -5.90 22.78 1.42
CA SER A 180 -5.20 24.06 1.23
C SER A 180 -4.18 24.37 2.32
N ASP A 181 -4.51 24.09 3.58
CA ASP A 181 -3.66 24.36 4.75
C ASP A 181 -2.43 23.43 4.83
N LEU A 182 -2.49 22.27 4.16
CA LEU A 182 -1.43 21.25 4.14
C LEU A 182 -0.66 21.20 2.83
N LYS A 183 -1.02 22.02 1.84
CA LYS A 183 -0.49 21.93 0.47
C LYS A 183 1.04 21.97 0.38
N GLN A 184 1.69 22.68 1.30
CA GLN A 184 3.16 22.79 1.36
C GLN A 184 3.80 21.80 2.34
N LEU A 185 3.02 21.17 3.22
CA LEU A 185 3.53 20.20 4.18
C LEU A 185 3.65 18.84 3.48
N LYS A 186 4.88 18.34 3.44
CA LYS A 186 5.18 17.06 2.81
C LYS A 186 5.59 16.01 3.81
N ASP A 187 6.17 16.41 4.93
CA ASP A 187 6.66 15.48 5.94
C ASP A 187 5.50 14.98 6.82
N LEU A 188 5.57 13.70 7.18
CA LEU A 188 4.54 13.04 8.00
C LEU A 188 4.35 13.78 9.32
N GLU A 189 5.46 14.18 9.93
CA GLU A 189 5.47 14.87 11.21
C GLU A 189 4.70 16.19 11.17
N ASP A 190 4.93 17.02 10.15
CA ASP A 190 4.26 18.31 10.00
C ASP A 190 2.77 18.15 9.72
N CYS A 191 2.40 17.16 8.89
CA CYS A 191 1.01 16.82 8.65
C CYS A 191 0.31 16.33 9.93
N CYS A 192 1.00 15.49 10.73
CA CYS A 192 0.49 15.01 12.00
C CYS A 192 0.31 16.14 13.02
N ARG A 193 1.28 17.07 13.14
CA ARG A 193 1.16 18.26 14.00
C ARG A 193 -0.04 19.11 13.63
N PHE A 194 -0.27 19.35 12.34
CA PHE A 194 -1.42 20.11 11.86
C PHE A 194 -2.76 19.48 12.31
N PHE A 195 -2.90 18.16 12.17
CA PHE A 195 -4.11 17.44 12.59
C PHE A 195 -4.13 17.09 14.09
N GLN A 196 -3.12 17.52 14.87
CA GLN A 196 -2.98 17.19 16.29
C GLN A 196 -2.92 15.67 16.56
N ILE A 197 -2.32 14.93 15.63
CA ILE A 197 -2.04 13.50 15.78
C ILE A 197 -0.77 13.36 16.65
N PRO A 198 -0.80 12.57 17.74
CA PRO A 198 0.38 12.37 18.59
C PRO A 198 1.57 11.77 17.83
N LEU A 199 2.76 12.34 18.02
CA LEU A 199 4.02 11.90 17.44
C LEU A 199 4.72 10.91 18.36
N ASN A 200 4.22 9.68 18.43
CA ASN A 200 4.75 8.64 19.30
C ASN A 200 5.63 7.67 18.51
N GLY A 201 6.84 7.40 18.99
CA GLY A 201 7.68 6.32 18.46
C GLY A 201 8.07 6.49 16.99
N ARG A 202 8.41 7.71 16.55
CA ARG A 202 8.91 7.97 15.19
C ARG A 202 10.08 7.06 14.83
N HIS A 203 10.20 6.73 13.54
CA HIS A 203 11.23 5.81 13.01
C HIS A 203 11.10 4.38 13.55
N HIS A 204 9.87 4.01 13.88
CA HIS A 204 9.46 2.64 14.10
C HIS A 204 8.31 2.35 13.14
N ALA A 205 8.52 1.44 12.19
CA ALA A 205 7.59 1.20 11.09
C ALA A 205 6.12 1.01 11.51
N LEU A 206 5.83 0.34 12.64
CA LEU A 206 4.43 0.20 13.07
C LEU A 206 3.83 1.53 13.57
N GLU A 207 4.62 2.31 14.31
CA GLU A 207 4.10 3.56 14.88
C GLU A 207 3.94 4.61 13.77
N ASP A 208 4.87 4.63 12.82
CA ASP A 208 4.77 5.44 11.61
C ASP A 208 3.56 5.05 10.75
N ALA A 209 3.30 3.75 10.56
CA ALA A 209 2.08 3.28 9.89
C ALA A 209 0.79 3.70 10.63
N LYS A 210 0.78 3.70 11.97
CA LYS A 210 -0.37 4.17 12.78
C LYS A 210 -0.59 5.68 12.67
N MET A 211 0.49 6.46 12.70
CA MET A 211 0.42 7.91 12.47
C MET A 211 -0.09 8.23 11.07
N ALA A 212 0.46 7.56 10.04
CA ALA A 212 0.00 7.69 8.66
C ALA A 212 -1.46 7.22 8.47
N ALA A 213 -1.91 6.20 9.22
CA ALA A 213 -3.31 5.78 9.22
C ALA A 213 -4.25 6.81 9.83
N SER A 214 -3.84 7.45 10.92
CA SER A 214 -4.58 8.57 11.51
C SER A 214 -4.63 9.76 10.55
N LEU A 215 -3.49 10.07 9.92
CA LEU A 215 -3.39 11.13 8.91
C LEU A 215 -4.31 10.86 7.71
N TRP A 216 -4.35 9.61 7.22
CA TRP A 216 -5.28 9.19 6.19
C TRP A 216 -6.72 9.51 6.59
N CYS A 217 -7.14 9.08 7.78
CA CYS A 217 -8.52 9.23 8.23
C CYS A 217 -8.92 10.70 8.37
N CYS A 218 -8.05 11.54 8.96
CA CYS A 218 -8.25 12.98 9.07
C CYS A 218 -8.33 13.65 7.68
N SER A 219 -7.46 13.26 6.77
CA SER A 219 -7.43 13.81 5.40
C SER A 219 -8.71 13.47 4.65
N VAL A 220 -9.17 12.22 4.73
CA VAL A 220 -10.43 11.79 4.12
C VAL A 220 -11.62 12.54 4.70
N GLU A 221 -11.70 12.72 6.02
CA GLU A 221 -12.79 13.49 6.63
C GLU A 221 -12.81 14.94 6.17
N ARG A 222 -11.64 15.54 5.91
CA ARG A 222 -11.56 16.88 5.33
C ARG A 222 -12.03 16.89 3.88
N LEU A 223 -11.50 16.00 3.04
CA LEU A 223 -11.87 15.92 1.63
C LEU A 223 -13.35 15.60 1.42
N LYS A 224 -13.96 14.81 2.31
CA LYS A 224 -15.42 14.55 2.28
C LYS A 224 -16.23 15.84 2.45
N LYS A 225 -15.77 16.80 3.25
CA LYS A 225 -16.41 18.13 3.39
C LYS A 225 -16.28 18.97 2.12
N ASP A 226 -15.20 18.76 1.38
CA ASP A 226 -14.94 19.42 0.10
C ASP A 226 -15.62 18.69 -1.09
N GLY A 227 -16.40 17.64 -0.81
CA GLY A 227 -17.24 16.94 -1.80
C GLY A 227 -16.62 15.68 -2.41
N PHE A 228 -15.39 15.30 -2.05
CA PHE A 228 -14.76 14.06 -2.52
C PHE A 228 -15.41 12.84 -1.85
N ARG A 229 -15.80 11.84 -2.63
CA ARG A 229 -16.45 10.62 -2.10
C ARG A 229 -15.57 9.39 -2.24
N SER A 230 -14.62 9.39 -3.17
CA SER A 230 -13.81 8.24 -3.54
C SER A 230 -12.41 8.64 -4.02
N LEU A 231 -11.51 7.68 -4.16
CA LEU A 231 -10.20 7.90 -4.79
C LEU A 231 -10.32 8.33 -6.26
N SER A 232 -11.36 7.86 -6.95
CA SER A 232 -11.68 8.26 -8.32
C SER A 232 -11.92 9.77 -8.44
N ASP A 233 -12.61 10.37 -7.46
CA ASP A 233 -12.81 11.84 -7.43
C ASP A 233 -11.49 12.58 -7.23
N VAL A 234 -10.64 12.09 -6.32
CA VAL A 234 -9.31 12.65 -6.04
C VAL A 234 -8.44 12.64 -7.31
N TYR A 235 -8.33 11.48 -7.97
CA TYR A 235 -7.53 11.36 -9.19
C TYR A 235 -8.09 12.21 -10.34
N ARG A 236 -9.42 12.28 -10.50
CA ARG A 236 -10.06 13.12 -11.52
C ARG A 236 -9.79 14.60 -11.29
N TYR A 237 -9.88 15.06 -10.05
CA TYR A 237 -9.58 16.44 -9.69
C TYR A 237 -8.12 16.80 -10.02
N ILE A 238 -7.16 15.98 -9.58
CA ILE A 238 -5.74 16.23 -9.84
C ILE A 238 -5.44 16.25 -11.35
N ALA A 239 -6.05 15.33 -12.12
CA ALA A 239 -5.89 15.30 -13.57
C ALA A 239 -6.43 16.55 -14.28
N SER A 240 -7.36 17.29 -13.68
CA SER A 240 -7.88 18.54 -14.25
C SER A 240 -6.91 19.72 -14.15
N PHE A 241 -5.92 19.69 -13.25
CA PHE A 241 -4.88 20.74 -13.11
C PHE A 241 -3.63 20.48 -13.97
N GLN A 242 -3.55 19.32 -14.61
CA GLN A 242 -2.45 18.95 -15.52
C GLN A 242 -2.78 19.22 -16.99
N ARG A 243 -3.88 19.93 -17.27
CA ARG A 243 -4.29 20.43 -18.59
C ARG A 243 -4.16 21.94 -18.61
#